data_AF-A0A348WCY2-F1
#
_entry.id   AF-A0A348WCY2-F1
#
_cell.length_a   1.000
_cell.length_b   1.000
_cell.length_c   1.000
_cell.angle_alpha   90.00
_cell.angle_beta   90.00
_cell.angle_gamma   90.00
#
_symmetry.space_group_name_H-M   'P 1'
#
loop_
_entity.id
_entity.type
_entity.pdbx_description
1 polymer ?
#
loop_
_entity_poly.entity_id
_entity_poly.type
_entity_poly.pdbx_seq_one_letter_code
_entity_poly.pdbx_strand_id
1 'polypeptide(L)'
;MSTVSRRSFTLGALAATPLLAACGNGVGSRGSERIDARVDTTLNYLYNTYPNTRSLADKSTGMLVMPLVTEAGLGIGGGYGRGALRIGGSTVDYYSATKGSVGLQIGAQQFAHVLFFMTDDALSKFRRASGWAAGADIEYAFRDQGENIRAETTTSTSPVVAVIFGQAGLLAGLSLEGMKYTRIIP
;
A
#
# COMPACT_ATOMS: atom_id res chain seq x y z
N MET A 1 53.24 5.48 55.92
CA MET A 1 52.05 4.61 56.03
C MET A 1 51.44 4.47 54.64
N SER A 2 51.48 3.28 54.06
CA SER A 2 50.69 2.90 52.89
C SER A 2 50.68 1.37 52.78
N THR A 3 49.70 0.74 53.42
CA THR A 3 49.44 -0.70 53.31
C THR A 3 48.38 -0.91 52.23
N VAL A 4 48.80 -1.44 51.08
CA VAL A 4 47.90 -1.85 49.99
C VAL A 4 47.19 -3.14 50.39
N SER A 5 45.87 -3.08 50.54
CA SER A 5 45.02 -4.21 50.94
C SER A 5 44.66 -5.10 49.74
N ARG A 6 45.07 -6.37 49.82
CA ARG A 6 44.92 -7.43 48.79
C ARG A 6 43.51 -8.06 48.76
N ARG A 7 42.44 -7.25 48.74
CA ARG A 7 41.05 -7.78 48.81
C ARG A 7 40.09 -7.36 47.68
N SER A 8 40.56 -6.68 46.64
CA SER A 8 39.65 -6.10 45.63
C SER A 8 39.62 -6.82 44.28
N PHE A 9 40.13 -8.05 44.15
CA PHE A 9 40.31 -8.69 42.83
C PHE A 9 39.46 -9.95 42.56
N THR A 10 38.30 -10.09 43.19
CA THR A 10 37.42 -11.27 42.96
C THR A 10 35.98 -10.90 42.58
N LEU A 11 35.79 -9.83 41.80
CA LEU A 11 34.48 -9.48 41.21
C LEU A 11 34.51 -9.32 39.68
N GLY A 12 35.52 -9.87 38.99
CA GLY A 12 35.75 -9.67 37.56
C GLY A 12 35.48 -10.87 36.63
N ALA A 13 34.72 -11.88 37.05
CA ALA A 13 34.64 -13.17 36.31
C ALA A 13 33.22 -13.63 35.91
N LEU A 14 32.22 -12.73 35.86
CA LEU A 14 30.85 -13.05 35.40
C LEU A 14 30.36 -12.17 34.23
N ALA A 15 31.22 -11.37 33.61
CA ALA A 15 30.84 -10.43 32.54
C ALA A 15 31.18 -10.94 31.11
N ALA A 16 31.30 -12.25 30.90
CA ALA A 16 31.57 -12.81 29.59
C ALA A 16 30.47 -13.82 29.20
N THR A 17 29.75 -13.47 28.13
CA THR A 17 28.66 -14.20 27.41
C THR A 17 27.25 -14.04 27.98
N PRO A 18 26.21 -13.69 27.17
CA PRO A 18 26.09 -13.84 25.70
C PRO A 18 25.69 -12.54 24.96
N LEU A 19 26.41 -12.15 23.90
CA LEU A 19 26.01 -11.05 22.99
C LEU A 19 25.69 -11.54 21.56
N LEU A 20 25.44 -12.83 21.35
CA LEU A 20 25.18 -13.39 20.00
C LEU A 20 23.69 -13.69 19.72
N ALA A 21 22.75 -13.06 20.42
CA ALA A 21 21.30 -13.27 20.21
C ALA A 21 20.62 -12.16 19.38
N ALA A 22 21.30 -11.57 18.40
CA ALA A 22 20.75 -10.46 17.61
C ALA A 22 20.48 -10.78 16.12
N CYS A 23 20.55 -12.05 15.70
CA CYS A 23 20.09 -12.49 14.37
C CYS A 23 18.73 -13.18 14.47
N GLY A 24 17.78 -12.58 15.20
CA GLY A 24 16.38 -12.96 15.14
C GLY A 24 15.72 -12.30 13.94
N ASN A 25 15.80 -12.92 12.76
CA ASN A 25 14.80 -12.66 11.72
C ASN A 25 13.45 -13.14 12.26
N GLY A 26 12.72 -12.22 12.88
CA GLY A 26 11.52 -12.49 13.66
C GLY A 26 10.43 -13.16 12.82
N VAL A 27 10.29 -14.47 12.96
CA VAL A 27 8.99 -15.14 12.94
C VAL A 27 8.11 -14.39 13.96
N GLY A 28 7.15 -13.59 13.46
CA GLY A 28 6.38 -12.60 14.27
C GLY A 28 6.63 -11.12 13.91
N SER A 29 7.22 -10.83 12.75
CA SER A 29 7.22 -9.49 12.13
C SER A 29 5.83 -8.85 12.19
N ARG A 30 5.66 -7.74 12.91
CA ARG A 30 4.40 -6.94 12.91
C ARG A 30 4.14 -6.19 11.59
N GLY A 31 4.76 -6.63 10.51
CA GLY A 31 4.69 -6.03 9.19
C GLY A 31 3.29 -6.16 8.60
N SER A 32 2.76 -7.39 8.56
CA SER A 32 1.41 -7.74 8.12
C SER A 32 0.34 -6.96 8.89
N GLU A 33 0.36 -7.03 10.23
CA GLU A 33 -0.65 -6.38 11.07
C GLU A 33 -0.68 -4.86 10.89
N ARG A 34 0.50 -4.24 10.70
CA ARG A 34 0.58 -2.80 10.43
C ARG A 34 0.01 -2.43 9.06
N ILE A 35 0.21 -3.27 8.05
CA ILE A 35 -0.38 -3.04 6.72
C ILE A 35 -1.90 -3.20 6.81
N ASP A 36 -2.39 -4.26 7.47
CA ASP A 36 -3.82 -4.51 7.60
C ASP A 36 -4.53 -3.38 8.35
N ALA A 37 -3.98 -2.93 9.48
CA ALA A 37 -4.55 -1.80 10.22
C ALA A 37 -4.63 -0.51 9.38
N ARG A 38 -3.63 -0.26 8.53
CA ARG A 38 -3.64 0.89 7.59
C ARG A 38 -4.67 0.69 6.49
N VAL A 39 -4.77 -0.51 5.93
CA VAL A 39 -5.76 -0.89 4.91
C VAL A 39 -7.18 -0.69 5.44
N ASP A 40 -7.46 -1.16 6.66
CA ASP A 40 -8.76 -0.97 7.31
C ASP A 40 -9.07 0.51 7.50
N THR A 41 -8.11 1.28 8.01
CA THR A 41 -8.28 2.73 8.20
C THR A 41 -8.55 3.43 6.86
N THR A 42 -7.81 3.08 5.81
CA THR A 42 -7.96 3.66 4.48
C THR A 42 -9.31 3.31 3.85
N LEU A 43 -9.77 2.07 3.96
CA LEU A 43 -11.09 1.67 3.46
C LEU A 43 -12.21 2.38 4.24
N ASN A 44 -12.10 2.48 5.56
CA ASN A 44 -13.06 3.21 6.37
C ASN A 44 -13.13 4.68 5.96
N TYR A 45 -11.97 5.32 5.74
CA TYR A 45 -11.92 6.69 5.21
C TYR A 45 -12.58 6.79 3.84
N LEU A 46 -12.20 5.92 2.89
CA LEU A 46 -12.75 5.88 1.53
C LEU A 46 -14.28 5.78 1.53
N TYR A 47 -14.82 4.85 2.33
CA TYR A 47 -16.25 4.62 2.39
C TYR A 47 -17.04 5.71 3.12
N ASN A 48 -16.40 6.40 4.07
CA ASN A 48 -17.02 7.52 4.78
C ASN A 48 -17.02 8.80 3.94
N THR A 49 -15.93 9.07 3.22
CA THR A 49 -15.81 10.24 2.35
C THR A 49 -16.55 10.05 1.02
N TYR A 50 -16.56 8.81 0.49
CA TYR A 50 -17.17 8.47 -0.80
C TYR A 50 -18.10 7.27 -0.67
N PRO A 51 -19.34 7.43 -0.16
CA PRO A 51 -20.26 6.31 0.07
C PRO A 51 -20.54 5.43 -1.15
N ASN A 52 -20.47 6.02 -2.36
CA ASN A 52 -20.65 5.30 -3.62
C ASN A 52 -19.57 4.25 -3.89
N THR A 53 -18.41 4.33 -3.23
CA THR A 53 -17.35 3.30 -3.36
C THR A 53 -17.70 2.01 -2.62
N ARG A 54 -18.68 2.03 -1.68
CA ARG A 54 -19.18 0.81 -1.04
C ARG A 54 -19.85 -0.12 -2.06
N SER A 55 -20.71 0.42 -2.92
CA SER A 55 -21.38 -0.39 -3.96
C SER A 55 -20.39 -0.92 -5.00
N LEU A 56 -19.27 -0.21 -5.22
CA LEU A 56 -18.18 -0.69 -6.07
C LEU A 56 -17.41 -1.83 -5.39
N ALA A 57 -17.11 -1.69 -4.10
CA ALA A 57 -16.49 -2.74 -3.29
C ALA A 57 -17.33 -4.02 -3.27
N ASP A 58 -18.64 -3.89 -3.05
CA ASP A 58 -19.58 -5.01 -2.97
C ASP A 58 -19.70 -5.77 -4.30
N LYS A 59 -19.50 -5.09 -5.43
CA LYS A 59 -19.52 -5.68 -6.78
C LYS A 59 -18.16 -6.21 -7.22
N SER A 60 -17.08 -5.87 -6.52
CA SER A 60 -15.73 -6.27 -6.90
C SER A 60 -15.42 -7.69 -6.44
N THR A 61 -14.73 -8.46 -7.28
CA THR A 61 -14.19 -9.78 -6.91
C THR A 61 -13.07 -9.64 -5.87
N GLY A 62 -12.30 -8.56 -5.92
CA GLY A 62 -11.23 -8.28 -4.98
C GLY A 62 -10.78 -6.82 -5.05
N MET A 63 -10.03 -6.39 -4.05
CA MET A 63 -9.54 -5.02 -3.91
C MET A 63 -8.07 -4.99 -3.54
N LEU A 64 -7.23 -4.33 -4.34
CA LEU A 64 -5.88 -3.98 -3.90
C LEU A 64 -5.92 -2.61 -3.24
N VAL A 65 -5.65 -2.57 -1.94
CA VAL A 65 -5.65 -1.33 -1.16
C VAL A 65 -4.22 -0.92 -0.90
N MET A 66 -3.86 0.28 -1.34
CA MET A 66 -2.58 0.92 -1.08
C MET A 66 -2.80 2.14 -0.17
N PRO A 67 -2.64 1.99 1.16
CA PRO A 67 -2.95 3.02 2.14
C PRO A 67 -2.09 4.27 2.02
N LEU A 68 -0.83 4.08 1.61
CA LEU A 68 0.14 5.14 1.50
C LEU A 68 1.12 4.81 0.39
N VAL A 69 1.13 5.65 -0.63
CA VAL A 69 2.15 5.72 -1.67
C VAL A 69 2.79 7.08 -1.55
N THR A 70 4.11 7.09 -1.38
CA THR A 70 4.92 8.30 -1.36
C THR A 70 5.67 8.38 -2.68
N GLU A 71 5.41 9.42 -3.45
CA GLU A 71 6.20 9.78 -4.63
C GLU A 71 7.06 10.99 -4.31
N ALA A 72 8.34 10.95 -4.67
CA ALA A 72 9.24 12.07 -4.51
C ALA A 72 10.24 12.15 -5.66
N GLY A 73 10.62 13.37 -6.06
CA GLY A 73 11.57 13.59 -7.14
C GLY A 73 12.02 15.05 -7.29
N LEU A 74 13.12 15.23 -8.01
CA LEU A 74 13.65 16.51 -8.50
C LEU A 74 14.12 16.32 -9.95
N GLY A 75 13.17 16.13 -10.88
CA GLY A 75 13.44 15.80 -12.28
C GLY A 75 13.39 14.30 -12.58
N ILE A 76 14.05 13.49 -11.75
CA ILE A 76 13.86 12.03 -11.72
C ILE A 76 13.33 11.68 -10.33
N GLY A 77 12.24 10.92 -10.30
CA GLY A 77 11.51 10.59 -9.09
C GLY A 77 11.17 9.11 -9.00
N GLY A 78 10.81 8.72 -7.79
CA GLY A 78 10.39 7.38 -7.45
C GLY A 78 9.15 7.40 -6.56
N GLY A 79 8.28 6.43 -6.79
CA GLY A 79 7.13 6.15 -5.93
C GLY A 79 7.34 4.85 -5.17
N TYR A 80 6.99 4.80 -3.89
CA TYR A 80 6.92 3.56 -3.14
C TYR A 80 5.73 3.53 -2.19
N GLY A 81 5.06 2.38 -2.15
CA GLY A 81 3.99 2.11 -1.19
C GLY A 81 3.87 0.62 -0.90
N ARG A 82 3.21 0.28 0.20
CA ARG A 82 2.87 -1.10 0.57
C ARG A 82 1.38 -1.18 0.87
N GLY A 83 0.77 -2.31 0.54
CA GLY A 83 -0.64 -2.53 0.71
C GLY A 83 -1.02 -4.00 0.72
N ALA A 84 -2.31 -4.26 0.74
CA ALA A 84 -2.86 -5.60 0.81
C ALA A 84 -3.93 -5.82 -0.25
N LEU A 85 -3.94 -7.03 -0.81
CA LEU A 85 -5.01 -7.54 -1.64
C LEU A 85 -6.05 -8.20 -0.75
N ARG A 86 -7.29 -7.74 -0.86
CA ARG A 86 -8.44 -8.26 -0.13
C ARG A 86 -9.41 -8.97 -1.06
N ILE A 87 -9.89 -10.12 -0.64
CA ILE A 87 -10.91 -10.92 -1.34
C ILE A 87 -11.92 -11.36 -0.29
N GLY A 88 -13.20 -11.11 -0.53
CA GLY A 88 -14.26 -11.45 0.44
C GLY A 88 -14.06 -10.82 1.83
N GLY A 89 -13.49 -9.62 1.89
CA GLY A 89 -13.21 -8.90 3.15
C GLY A 89 -11.96 -9.36 3.92
N SER A 90 -11.29 -10.44 3.48
CA SER A 90 -10.06 -10.94 4.12
C SER A 90 -8.82 -10.55 3.32
N THR A 91 -7.72 -10.25 4.03
CA THR A 91 -6.40 -10.05 3.38
C THR A 91 -5.85 -11.39 2.91
N VAL A 92 -5.53 -11.50 1.62
CA VAL A 92 -5.03 -12.74 0.99
C VAL A 92 -3.55 -12.66 0.65
N ASP A 93 -3.08 -11.51 0.17
CA ASP A 93 -1.70 -11.31 -0.28
C ASP A 93 -1.27 -9.86 0.01
N TYR A 94 0.04 -9.63 0.20
CA TYR A 94 0.60 -8.28 0.34
C TYR A 94 1.38 -7.87 -0.90
N TYR A 95 1.33 -6.59 -1.23
CA TYR A 95 1.99 -6.03 -2.41
C TYR A 95 2.75 -4.75 -2.08
N SER A 96 3.88 -4.56 -2.74
CA SER A 96 4.56 -3.27 -2.84
C SER A 96 4.29 -2.65 -4.21
N ALA A 97 3.98 -1.37 -4.23
CA ALA A 97 3.90 -0.59 -5.46
C ALA A 97 5.17 0.25 -5.61
N THR A 98 5.76 0.25 -6.80
CA THR A 98 6.94 1.05 -7.12
C THR A 98 6.73 1.79 -8.42
N LYS A 99 6.96 3.10 -8.43
CA LYS A 99 6.92 3.95 -9.63
C LYS A 99 8.30 4.43 -9.97
N GLY A 100 8.63 4.48 -11.25
CA GLY A 100 9.62 5.42 -11.77
C GLY A 100 8.89 6.61 -12.38
N SER A 101 9.28 7.84 -12.05
CA SER A 101 8.80 9.03 -12.73
C SER A 101 9.98 9.82 -13.31
N VAL A 102 9.81 10.32 -14.52
CA VAL A 102 10.74 11.25 -15.17
C VAL A 102 9.94 12.48 -15.54
N GLY A 103 10.23 13.62 -14.91
CA GLY A 103 9.47 14.85 -15.11
C GLY A 103 9.75 15.93 -14.08
N LEU A 104 9.23 17.13 -14.34
CA LEU A 104 9.34 18.36 -13.52
C LEU A 104 8.65 18.27 -12.15
N GLN A 105 8.36 17.06 -11.66
CA GLN A 105 7.82 16.85 -10.34
C GLN A 105 8.91 17.11 -9.31
N ILE A 106 8.91 18.35 -8.81
CA ILE A 106 9.76 18.82 -7.73
C ILE A 106 8.93 18.74 -6.46
N GLY A 107 9.29 17.81 -5.57
CA GLY A 107 8.67 17.68 -4.26
C GLY A 107 8.36 16.24 -3.88
N ALA A 108 7.57 16.10 -2.81
CA ALA A 108 7.06 14.83 -2.32
C ALA A 108 5.54 14.90 -2.20
N GLN A 109 4.84 13.93 -2.77
CA GLN A 109 3.40 13.79 -2.66
C GLN A 109 3.05 12.43 -2.04
N GLN A 110 2.02 12.42 -1.22
CA GLN A 110 1.49 11.22 -0.61
C GLN A 110 0.03 11.07 -0.99
N PHE A 111 -0.33 9.88 -1.46
CA PHE A 111 -1.71 9.54 -1.79
C PHE A 111 -2.00 8.09 -1.43
N ALA A 112 -3.27 7.78 -1.30
CA ALA A 112 -3.79 6.43 -1.20
C ALA A 112 -4.53 6.08 -2.49
N HIS A 113 -4.57 4.80 -2.81
CA HIS A 113 -5.43 4.36 -3.90
C HIS A 113 -5.96 2.94 -3.66
N VAL A 114 -7.08 2.64 -4.29
CA VAL A 114 -7.69 1.31 -4.29
C VAL A 114 -7.98 0.90 -5.72
N LEU A 115 -7.55 -0.31 -6.07
CA LEU A 115 -7.93 -0.96 -7.32
C LEU A 115 -9.05 -1.96 -7.03
N PHE A 116 -10.21 -1.75 -7.63
CA PHE A 116 -11.34 -2.67 -7.58
C PHE A 116 -11.28 -3.57 -8.81
N PHE A 117 -11.09 -4.87 -8.59
CA PHE A 117 -11.14 -5.87 -9.66
C PHE A 117 -12.59 -6.28 -9.85
N MET A 118 -13.19 -5.91 -10.97
CA MET A 118 -14.61 -6.13 -11.25
C MET A 118 -14.89 -7.51 -11.84
N THR A 119 -13.84 -8.26 -12.21
CA THR A 119 -13.94 -9.59 -12.81
C THR A 119 -12.88 -10.54 -12.23
N ASP A 120 -13.21 -11.83 -12.17
CA ASP A 120 -12.28 -12.89 -11.77
C ASP A 120 -11.05 -12.97 -12.66
N ASP A 121 -11.23 -12.74 -13.97
CA ASP A 121 -10.14 -12.75 -14.95
C ASP A 121 -9.12 -11.66 -14.65
N ALA A 122 -9.58 -10.43 -14.37
CA ALA A 122 -8.70 -9.31 -14.01
C ALA A 122 -7.92 -9.58 -12.72
N LEU A 123 -8.60 -10.08 -11.70
CA LEU A 123 -7.98 -10.44 -10.43
C LEU A 123 -6.95 -11.58 -10.61
N SER A 124 -7.31 -12.62 -11.36
CA SER A 124 -6.43 -13.76 -11.65
C SER A 124 -5.19 -13.31 -12.43
N LYS A 125 -5.35 -12.50 -13.48
CA LYS A 125 -4.25 -11.92 -14.26
C LYS A 125 -3.31 -11.09 -13.39
N PHE A 126 -3.86 -10.20 -12.55
CA PHE A 126 -3.07 -9.41 -11.61
C PHE A 126 -2.26 -10.29 -10.65
N ARG A 127 -2.90 -11.31 -10.06
CA ARG A 127 -2.24 -12.20 -9.08
C ARG A 127 -1.18 -13.11 -9.68
N ARG A 128 -1.36 -13.53 -10.94
CA ARG A 128 -0.44 -14.42 -11.67
C ARG A 128 0.74 -13.66 -12.28
N ALA A 129 0.59 -12.37 -12.56
CA ALA A 129 1.68 -11.56 -13.07
C ALA A 129 2.81 -11.48 -12.02
N SER A 130 4.06 -11.68 -12.44
CA SER A 130 5.28 -11.50 -11.61
C SER A 130 5.59 -10.03 -11.30
N GLY A 131 4.63 -9.14 -11.55
CA GLY A 131 4.75 -7.70 -11.58
C GLY A 131 3.66 -7.14 -12.49
N TRP A 132 2.57 -6.61 -11.94
CA TRP A 132 1.55 -5.94 -12.76
C TRP A 132 1.95 -4.48 -12.92
N ALA A 133 2.07 -4.02 -14.16
CA ALA A 133 2.28 -2.61 -14.46
C ALA A 133 0.91 -1.97 -14.71
N ALA A 134 0.58 -0.95 -13.95
CA ALA A 134 -0.55 -0.11 -14.29
C ALA A 134 -0.26 0.58 -15.63
N GLY A 135 -1.10 0.32 -16.63
CA GLY A 135 -0.96 0.76 -18.02
C GLY A 135 -2.31 1.04 -18.69
N ALA A 136 -2.35 1.03 -20.02
CA ALA A 136 -3.50 1.45 -20.85
C ALA A 136 -4.82 0.68 -20.66
N ASP A 137 -4.84 -0.39 -19.86
CA ASP A 137 -6.00 -1.24 -19.59
C ASP A 137 -6.76 -0.87 -18.29
N ILE A 138 -6.44 0.25 -17.65
CA ILE A 138 -7.12 0.74 -16.43
C ILE A 138 -8.09 1.85 -16.78
N GLU A 139 -9.35 1.71 -16.37
CA GLU A 139 -10.30 2.82 -16.40
C GLU A 139 -10.31 3.55 -15.05
N TYR A 140 -10.14 4.87 -15.13
CA TYR A 140 -10.12 5.74 -13.97
C TYR A 140 -11.54 6.24 -13.67
N ALA A 141 -12.06 5.97 -12.47
CA ALA A 141 -13.35 6.49 -12.08
C ALA A 141 -13.22 7.95 -11.63
N PHE A 142 -13.58 8.88 -12.51
CA PHE A 142 -13.79 10.28 -12.16
C PHE A 142 -15.28 10.56 -12.01
N ARG A 143 -15.65 11.41 -11.04
CA ARG A 143 -17.00 11.96 -10.96
C ARG A 143 -16.91 13.46 -11.18
N ASP A 144 -17.50 13.92 -12.28
CA ASP A 144 -17.69 15.33 -12.57
C ASP A 144 -18.87 15.86 -11.73
N GLN A 145 -18.73 17.06 -11.17
CA GLN A 145 -19.77 17.69 -10.37
C GLN A 145 -20.86 18.27 -11.28
N GLY A 146 -22.04 17.65 -11.25
CA GLY A 146 -23.28 18.33 -11.59
C GLY A 146 -23.94 17.86 -12.88
N GLU A 147 -24.82 16.87 -12.77
CA GLU A 147 -26.17 16.96 -13.32
C GLU A 147 -27.01 15.79 -12.82
N ASN A 148 -28.30 16.03 -12.65
CA ASN A 148 -29.28 14.99 -12.39
C ASN A 148 -29.36 14.04 -13.60
N ILE A 149 -28.59 12.96 -13.61
CA ILE A 149 -28.72 11.95 -14.65
C ILE A 149 -29.35 10.69 -14.04
N ARG A 150 -30.61 10.44 -14.41
CA ARG A 150 -31.15 9.09 -14.53
C ARG A 150 -30.27 8.34 -15.55
N ALA A 151 -29.25 7.63 -15.09
CA ALA A 151 -28.38 6.81 -15.94
C ALA A 151 -28.49 5.35 -15.53
N GLU A 152 -29.59 4.72 -15.94
CA GLU A 152 -29.43 3.39 -16.51
C GLU A 152 -28.54 3.56 -17.75
N THR A 153 -27.54 2.71 -17.95
CA THR A 153 -26.64 2.68 -19.13
C THR A 153 -25.45 3.66 -19.10
N THR A 154 -24.38 3.32 -18.39
CA THR A 154 -22.93 3.52 -18.70
C THR A 154 -22.11 3.23 -17.43
N THR A 155 -22.22 2.00 -16.92
CA THR A 155 -21.12 1.45 -16.10
C THR A 155 -20.16 0.88 -17.14
N SER A 156 -19.08 1.62 -17.44
CA SER A 156 -18.01 1.14 -18.32
C SER A 156 -17.63 -0.29 -17.94
N THR A 157 -17.51 -1.16 -18.95
CA THR A 157 -17.13 -2.57 -18.87
C THR A 157 -15.65 -2.77 -18.48
N SER A 158 -15.14 -1.93 -17.59
CA SER A 158 -13.73 -1.87 -17.26
C SER A 158 -13.41 -2.99 -16.26
N PRO A 159 -12.48 -3.91 -16.59
CA PRO A 159 -12.16 -5.05 -15.74
C PRO A 159 -11.54 -4.63 -14.39
N VAL A 160 -10.95 -3.44 -14.32
CA VAL A 160 -10.33 -2.84 -13.13
C VAL A 160 -10.74 -1.37 -13.04
N VAL A 161 -11.22 -0.97 -11.87
CA VAL A 161 -11.55 0.43 -11.56
C VAL A 161 -10.59 0.95 -10.50
N ALA A 162 -9.88 2.03 -10.81
CA ALA A 162 -8.95 2.67 -9.87
C ALA A 162 -9.57 3.91 -9.21
N VAL A 163 -9.43 4.02 -7.88
CA VAL A 163 -9.83 5.20 -7.10
C VAL A 163 -8.61 5.74 -6.37
N ILE A 164 -8.24 6.99 -6.61
CA ILE A 164 -7.04 7.64 -6.06
C ILE A 164 -7.47 8.84 -5.22
N PHE A 165 -7.04 8.91 -3.97
CA PHE A 165 -7.42 9.97 -3.04
C PHE A 165 -6.27 10.34 -2.12
N GLY A 166 -6.26 11.58 -1.64
CA GLY A 166 -5.29 12.09 -0.67
C GLY A 166 -5.98 12.90 0.43
N GLN A 167 -5.18 13.58 1.25
CA GLN A 167 -5.70 14.44 2.32
C GLN A 167 -6.63 15.55 1.81
N ALA A 168 -6.44 16.00 0.57
CA ALA A 168 -7.25 17.03 -0.07
C ALA A 168 -8.50 16.50 -0.81
N GLY A 169 -8.75 15.19 -0.83
CA GLY A 169 -9.88 14.57 -1.54
C GLY A 169 -9.45 13.73 -2.75
N LEU A 170 -10.36 13.56 -3.72
CA LEU A 170 -10.16 12.75 -4.92
C LEU A 170 -9.22 13.51 -5.86
N LEU A 171 -8.11 12.88 -6.24
CA LEU A 171 -7.06 13.56 -7.01
C LEU A 171 -7.29 13.29 -8.50
N ALA A 172 -7.95 14.24 -9.17
CA ALA A 172 -8.10 14.22 -10.62
C ALA A 172 -6.74 14.55 -11.28
N GLY A 173 -6.27 13.67 -12.18
CA GLY A 173 -5.01 13.85 -12.91
C GLY A 173 -3.79 13.13 -12.32
N LEU A 174 -3.91 12.44 -11.19
CA LEU A 174 -2.88 11.45 -10.80
C LEU A 174 -3.05 10.19 -11.64
N SER A 175 -1.99 9.82 -12.35
CA SER A 175 -1.95 8.56 -13.10
C SER A 175 -1.24 7.48 -12.28
N LEU A 176 -1.79 6.27 -12.27
CA LEU A 176 -1.08 5.09 -11.77
C LEU A 176 -0.14 4.51 -12.83
N GLU A 177 -0.10 5.08 -14.02
CA GLU A 177 0.77 4.63 -15.10
C GLU A 177 2.24 4.54 -14.65
N GLY A 178 2.90 3.44 -15.03
CA GLY A 178 4.29 3.17 -14.64
C GLY A 178 4.44 2.65 -13.21
N MET A 179 3.34 2.44 -12.47
CA MET A 179 3.36 1.74 -11.18
C MET A 179 3.47 0.24 -11.39
N LYS A 180 4.52 -0.37 -10.83
CA LYS A 180 4.70 -1.82 -10.77
C LYS A 180 4.30 -2.35 -9.40
N TYR A 181 3.39 -3.31 -9.38
CA TYR A 181 2.96 -4.01 -8.16
C TYR A 181 3.64 -5.37 -8.08
N THR A 182 4.39 -5.58 -7.00
CA THR A 182 5.12 -6.82 -6.75
C THR A 182 4.63 -7.46 -5.45
N ARG A 183 4.38 -8.77 -5.45
CA ARG A 183 3.98 -9.50 -4.24
C ARG A 183 5.13 -9.53 -3.24
N ILE A 184 4.83 -9.31 -1.97
CA ILE A 184 5.82 -9.29 -0.88
C ILE A 184 5.38 -10.17 0.30
N ILE A 185 6.35 -10.58 1.12
CA ILE A 185 6.12 -11.23 2.42
C ILE A 185 6.59 -10.23 3.49
N PRO A 186 5.68 -9.62 4.26
CA PRO A 186 5.94 -8.38 4.98
C PRO A 186 6.65 -8.48 6.33
#